data_AF-A0A1H8J2B1-F1
#
_entry.id   AF-A0A1H8J2B1-F1
#
_cell.length_a   1.000
_cell.length_b   1.000
_cell.length_c   1.000
_cell.angle_alpha   90.00
_cell.angle_beta   90.00
_cell.angle_gamma   90.00
#
_symmetry.space_group_name_H-M   'P 1'
#
loop_
_entity.id
_entity.type
_entity.pdbx_description
1 polymer ?
#
loop_
_entity_poly.entity_id
_entity_poly.type
_entity_poly.pdbx_seq_one_letter_code
_entity_poly.pdbx_strand_id
1 'polypeptide(L)'
;MSNRTSDSDVPRTRFLSKTVPRALTPRAKLRAERLTELERLLWIGQHGVLGPRGMLLNTYERNLPVSYLAMQLEIARNGKPPGLVEIAELIELGLKTWQPRIT
;
A
#
# COMPACT_ATOMS: atom_id res chain seq x y z
N MET A 1 -32.11 -1.79 5.42
CA MET A 1 -30.91 -1.77 4.56
C MET A 1 -29.70 -1.95 5.46
N SER A 2 -29.17 -3.17 5.61
CA SER A 2 -27.98 -3.40 6.43
C SER A 2 -26.75 -2.93 5.66
N ASN A 3 -26.13 -1.85 6.14
CA ASN A 3 -24.77 -1.49 5.76
C ASN A 3 -23.84 -2.60 6.26
N ARG A 4 -23.59 -3.61 5.42
CA ARG A 4 -22.44 -4.48 5.59
C ARG A 4 -21.22 -3.60 5.34
N THR A 5 -20.69 -3.00 6.40
CA THR A 5 -19.27 -2.67 6.46
C THR A 5 -18.54 -3.99 6.30
N SER A 6 -18.12 -4.32 5.07
CA SER A 6 -17.19 -5.41 4.88
C SER A 6 -15.92 -5.07 5.66
N ASP A 7 -15.28 -6.08 6.25
CA ASP A 7 -13.92 -5.99 6.84
C ASP A 7 -12.83 -5.45 5.87
N SER A 8 -13.22 -4.93 4.70
CA SER A 8 -12.39 -4.29 3.69
C SER A 8 -12.06 -2.83 3.98
N ASP A 9 -12.87 -2.12 4.77
CA ASP A 9 -12.82 -0.65 4.78
C ASP A 9 -11.81 -0.07 5.79
N VAL A 10 -11.33 -0.89 6.72
CA VAL A 10 -10.29 -0.49 7.67
C VAL A 10 -8.93 -0.55 6.98
N PRO A 11 -8.17 0.56 6.93
CA PRO A 11 -6.81 0.58 6.39
C PRO A 11 -5.92 -0.46 7.10
N ARG A 12 -5.24 -1.29 6.31
CA ARG A 12 -4.29 -2.32 6.80
C ARG A 12 -2.93 -1.73 7.16
N THR A 13 -2.62 -0.55 6.63
CA THR A 13 -1.35 0.16 6.83
C THR A 13 -1.57 1.46 7.61
N ARG A 14 -0.63 1.78 8.50
CA ARG A 14 -0.54 3.08 9.17
C ARG A 14 -0.30 4.21 8.19
N PHE A 15 0.34 3.93 7.06
CA PHE A 15 0.46 4.89 5.97
C PHE A 15 -0.93 5.35 5.49
N LEU A 16 -1.81 4.39 5.16
CA LEU A 16 -3.12 4.72 4.62
C LEU A 16 -4.04 5.32 5.70
N SER A 17 -3.99 4.81 6.94
CA SER A 17 -4.80 5.34 8.05
C SER A 17 -4.50 6.81 8.36
N LYS A 18 -3.26 7.28 8.14
CA LYS A 18 -2.89 8.69 8.28
C LYS A 18 -3.21 9.54 7.05
N THR A 19 -3.21 8.93 5.86
CA THR A 19 -3.31 9.65 4.59
C THR A 19 -4.76 9.93 4.21
N VAL A 20 -5.66 8.94 4.33
CA VAL A 20 -7.06 9.06 3.89
C VAL A 20 -7.83 10.19 4.61
N PRO A 21 -7.76 10.35 5.95
CA PRO A 21 -8.51 11.40 6.64
C PRO A 21 -8.09 12.83 6.26
N ARG A 22 -6.89 13.00 5.67
CA ARG A 22 -6.33 14.30 5.29
C ARG A 22 -6.66 14.71 3.86
N ALA A 23 -7.37 13.86 3.10
CA ALA A 23 -7.71 14.11 1.71
C ALA A 23 -8.89 15.10 1.58
N LEU A 24 -8.60 16.40 1.68
CA LEU A 24 -9.61 17.45 1.65
C LEU A 24 -9.99 17.93 0.25
N THR A 25 -9.08 17.82 -0.72
CA THR A 25 -9.28 18.32 -2.10
C THR A 25 -9.66 17.19 -3.07
N PRO A 26 -10.34 17.47 -4.20
CA PRO A 26 -10.69 16.43 -5.19
C PRO A 26 -9.49 15.63 -5.70
N ARG A 27 -8.38 16.31 -5.98
CA ARG A 27 -7.13 15.66 -6.40
C ARG A 27 -6.54 14.77 -5.31
N ALA A 28 -6.62 15.20 -4.05
CA ALA A 28 -6.17 14.40 -2.91
C ALA A 28 -7.07 13.19 -2.68
N LYS A 29 -8.38 13.31 -2.86
CA LYS A 29 -9.36 12.21 -2.76
C LYS A 29 -9.09 11.14 -3.81
N LEU A 30 -8.92 11.52 -5.07
CA LEU A 30 -8.56 10.56 -6.13
C LEU A 30 -7.24 9.84 -5.84
N ARG A 31 -6.26 10.56 -5.27
CA ARG A 31 -5.00 9.94 -4.84
C ARG A 31 -5.23 8.94 -3.70
N ALA A 32 -6.07 9.29 -2.71
CA ALA A 32 -6.41 8.42 -1.60
C ALA A 32 -7.12 7.14 -2.08
N GLU A 33 -8.07 7.24 -3.02
CA GLU A 33 -8.73 6.08 -3.63
C GLU A 33 -7.75 5.12 -4.31
N ARG A 34 -6.79 5.66 -5.08
CA ARG A 34 -5.72 4.87 -5.70
C ARG A 34 -4.83 4.18 -4.66
N LEU A 35 -4.55 4.86 -3.55
CA LEU A 35 -3.77 4.29 -2.45
C LEU A 35 -4.53 3.18 -1.71
N THR A 36 -5.84 3.31 -1.56
CA THR A 36 -6.69 2.25 -0.99
C THR A 36 -6.71 1.02 -1.90
N GLU A 37 -6.87 1.20 -3.22
CA GLU A 37 -6.85 0.07 -4.16
C GLU A 37 -5.46 -0.59 -4.21
N LEU A 38 -4.39 0.20 -4.15
CA LEU A 38 -3.03 -0.34 -4.03
C LEU A 38 -2.87 -1.22 -2.77
N GLU A 39 -3.29 -0.75 -1.60
CA GLU A 39 -3.23 -1.52 -0.35
C GLU A 39 -4.00 -2.85 -0.47
N ARG A 40 -5.19 -2.79 -1.09
CA ARG A 40 -6.02 -3.98 -1.31
C ARG A 40 -5.34 -5.00 -2.22
N LEU A 41 -4.74 -4.54 -3.32
CA LEU A 41 -4.02 -5.41 -4.25
C LEU A 41 -2.78 -6.04 -3.59
N LEU A 42 -2.02 -5.28 -2.79
CA LEU A 42 -0.89 -5.81 -2.04
C LEU A 42 -1.34 -6.89 -1.05
N TRP A 43 -2.44 -6.65 -0.33
CA TRP A 43 -2.99 -7.64 0.60
C TRP A 43 -3.41 -8.93 -0.09
N ILE A 44 -4.13 -8.83 -1.22
CA ILE A 44 -4.52 -9.98 -2.04
C ILE A 44 -3.28 -10.72 -2.56
N GLY A 45 -2.26 -9.99 -3.01
CA GLY A 45 -1.03 -10.60 -3.52
C GLY A 45 -0.23 -11.37 -2.46
N GLN A 46 -0.31 -10.97 -1.18
CA GLN A 46 0.33 -11.68 -0.09
C GLN A 46 -0.44 -12.94 0.34
N HIS A 47 -1.77 -12.92 0.26
CA HIS A 47 -2.64 -13.99 0.80
C HIS A 47 -3.34 -14.83 -0.27
N GLY A 48 -3.12 -14.56 -1.55
CA GLY A 48 -3.86 -15.17 -2.66
C GLY A 48 -3.29 -14.84 -4.04
N VAL A 49 -4.12 -14.98 -5.07
CA VAL A 49 -3.71 -14.85 -6.48
C VAL A 49 -4.30 -13.57 -7.10
N LEU A 50 -3.45 -12.77 -7.72
CA LEU A 50 -3.85 -11.50 -8.35
C LEU A 50 -4.48 -11.67 -9.74
N GLY A 51 -4.07 -12.68 -10.50
CA GLY A 51 -4.51 -12.87 -11.89
C GLY A 51 -4.34 -11.59 -12.73
N PRO A 52 -5.34 -11.17 -13.52
CA PRO A 52 -5.29 -9.95 -14.32
C PRO A 52 -5.05 -8.66 -13.51
N ARG A 53 -5.41 -8.64 -12.22
CA ARG A 53 -5.18 -7.48 -11.34
C ARG A 53 -3.69 -7.22 -11.07
N GLY A 54 -2.81 -8.18 -11.37
CA GLY A 54 -1.36 -7.99 -11.31
C GLY A 54 -0.88 -6.87 -12.25
N MET A 55 -1.53 -6.66 -13.40
CA MET A 55 -1.19 -5.56 -14.30
C MET A 55 -1.46 -4.19 -13.65
N LEU A 56 -2.55 -4.09 -12.90
CA LEU A 56 -2.90 -2.87 -12.17
C LEU A 56 -1.91 -2.62 -11.03
N LEU A 57 -1.52 -3.67 -10.31
CA LEU A 57 -0.49 -3.57 -9.27
C LEU A 57 0.86 -3.08 -9.83
N ASN A 58 1.31 -3.63 -10.96
CA ASN A 58 2.52 -3.16 -11.66
C ASN A 58 2.41 -1.68 -12.08
N THR A 59 1.21 -1.25 -12.49
CA THR A 59 0.96 0.16 -12.83
C THR A 59 1.09 1.06 -11.61
N TYR A 60 0.58 0.65 -10.46
CA TYR A 60 0.74 1.41 -9.23
C TYR A 60 2.17 1.41 -8.70
N GLU A 61 2.91 0.30 -8.80
CA GLU A 61 4.32 0.24 -8.43
C GLU A 61 5.12 1.32 -9.16
N ARG A 62 4.90 1.50 -10.47
CA ARG A 62 5.61 2.50 -11.29
C ARG A 62 5.22 3.93 -10.95
N ASN A 63 3.95 4.18 -10.69
CA ASN A 63 3.43 5.54 -10.47
C ASN A 63 3.53 6.02 -9.01
N LEU A 64 3.60 5.08 -8.06
CA LEU A 64 3.59 5.33 -6.62
C LEU A 64 4.64 4.47 -5.91
N PRO A 65 5.92 4.49 -6.33
CA PRO A 65 6.93 3.52 -5.89
C PRO A 65 7.18 3.57 -4.38
N VAL A 66 7.20 4.77 -3.78
CA VAL A 66 7.39 4.96 -2.33
C VAL A 66 6.20 4.38 -1.56
N SER A 67 4.97 4.70 -1.96
CA SER A 67 3.77 4.17 -1.31
C SER A 67 3.64 2.65 -1.47
N TYR A 68 3.98 2.13 -2.66
CA TYR A 68 4.01 0.70 -2.94
C TYR A 68 4.94 -0.02 -1.97
N LEU A 69 6.20 0.39 -1.90
CA LEU A 69 7.20 -0.28 -1.08
C LEU A 69 6.89 -0.09 0.42
N ALA A 70 6.43 1.09 0.83
CA ALA A 70 6.02 1.34 2.21
C ALA A 70 4.91 0.40 2.68
N MET A 71 3.83 0.32 1.90
CA MET A 71 2.68 -0.53 2.22
C MET A 71 3.05 -2.00 2.14
N GLN A 72 3.80 -2.43 1.12
CA GLN A 72 4.23 -3.81 0.95
C GLN A 72 5.03 -4.29 2.16
N LEU A 73 5.99 -3.49 2.63
CA LEU A 73 6.81 -3.84 3.79
C LEU A 73 6.02 -3.82 5.09
N GLU A 74 5.12 -2.85 5.27
CA GLU A 74 4.28 -2.80 6.46
C GLU A 74 3.35 -4.01 6.55
N ILE A 75 2.73 -4.37 5.42
CA ILE A 75 1.87 -5.56 5.27
C ILE A 75 2.68 -6.84 5.53
N ALA A 76 3.88 -6.97 4.96
CA ALA A 76 4.77 -8.12 5.17
C ALA A 76 5.26 -8.26 6.62
N ARG A 77 5.37 -7.15 7.37
CA ARG A 77 5.88 -7.09 8.74
C ARG A 77 4.77 -7.04 9.80
N ASN A 78 3.55 -7.44 9.47
CA ASN A 78 2.39 -7.40 10.37
C ASN A 78 2.18 -6.02 11.02
N GLY A 79 2.29 -4.93 10.25
CA GLY A 79 1.95 -3.58 10.71
C GLY A 79 3.11 -2.79 11.34
N LYS A 80 4.38 -3.19 11.12
CA LYS A 80 5.56 -2.39 11.48
C LYS A 80 6.04 -1.56 10.28
N PRO A 81 5.67 -0.26 10.17
CA PRO A 81 6.04 0.56 9.03
C PRO A 81 7.54 0.87 9.02
N PRO A 82 8.23 0.76 7.87
CA PRO A 82 9.55 1.36 7.68
C PRO A 82 9.49 2.89 7.60
N GLY A 83 10.62 3.57 7.81
CA GLY A 83 10.71 5.02 7.64
C GLY A 83 10.54 5.41 6.16
N LEU A 84 9.73 6.43 5.85
CA LEU A 84 9.50 6.86 4.46
C LEU A 84 10.78 7.35 3.76
N VAL A 85 11.73 7.91 4.52
CA VAL A 85 13.03 8.33 4.01
C VAL A 85 13.85 7.10 3.60
N GLU A 86 13.95 6.10 4.48
CA GLU A 86 14.65 4.84 4.19
C GLU A 86 14.04 4.15 2.95
N ILE A 87 12.72 4.17 2.81
CA ILE A 87 12.03 3.63 1.65
C ILE A 87 12.41 4.39 0.37
N ALA A 88 12.46 5.72 0.43
CA ALA A 88 12.85 6.54 -0.71
C ALA A 88 14.31 6.26 -1.11
N GLU A 89 15.21 6.17 -0.14
CA GLU A 89 16.62 5.80 -0.36
C GLU A 89 16.75 4.41 -1.00
N LEU A 90 16.01 3.41 -0.53
CA LEU A 90 15.99 2.08 -1.14
C LEU A 90 15.55 2.11 -2.60
N ILE A 91 14.59 2.97 -2.95
CA ILE A 91 14.14 3.14 -4.34
C ILE A 91 15.20 3.83 -5.18
N GLU A 92 15.79 4.91 -4.68
CA GLU A 92 16.84 5.66 -5.37
C GLU A 92 18.08 4.80 -5.65
N LEU A 93 18.45 3.94 -4.70
CA LEU A 93 19.57 3.00 -4.83
C LEU A 93 19.23 1.76 -5.67
N GLY A 94 17.99 1.60 -6.13
CA GLY A 94 17.54 0.40 -6.86
C GLY A 94 17.43 -0.86 -5.99
N LEU A 95 17.45 -0.72 -4.67
CA LEU A 95 17.49 -1.79 -3.67
C LEU A 95 16.10 -2.22 -3.18
N LYS A 96 15.12 -2.31 -4.10
CA LYS A 96 13.73 -2.73 -3.80
C LYS A 96 13.59 -4.11 -3.14
N THR A 97 14.68 -4.87 -3.03
CA THR A 97 14.74 -6.24 -2.54
C THR A 97 14.91 -6.36 -1.03
N TRP A 98 14.76 -5.28 -0.25
CA TRP A 98 14.90 -5.37 1.21
C TRP A 98 13.93 -6.42 1.78
N GLN A 99 14.50 -7.58 2.16
CA GLN A 99 13.77 -8.66 2.80
C GLN A 99 13.74 -8.39 4.30
N PRO A 100 12.56 -8.26 4.93
CA PRO A 100 12.49 -8.31 6.36
C PRO A 100 13.07 -9.62 6.85
N ARG A 101 14.15 -9.54 7.64
CA ARG A 101 14.55 -10.67 8.48
C ARG A 101 13.36 -10.96 9.40
N ILE A 102 12.66 -12.04 9.11
CA ILE A 102 11.69 -12.63 10.00
C ILE A 102 12.53 -13.37 11.05
N THR A 103 12.73 -12.75 12.21
CA THR A 103 13.25 -13.40 13.42
C THR A 103 12.10 -13.81 14.30
#